data_AF-A0A512BBY6-F1
#
_entry.id   AF-A0A512BBY6-F1
#
_cell.length_a   1.000
_cell.length_b   1.000
_cell.length_c   1.000
_cell.angle_alpha   90.00
_cell.angle_beta   90.00
_cell.angle_gamma   90.00
#
_symmetry.space_group_name_H-M   'P 1'
#
loop_
_entity.id
_entity.type
_entity.pdbx_description
1 polymer ?
#
loop_
_entity_poly.entity_id
_entity_poly.type
_entity_poly.pdbx_seq_one_letter_code
_entity_poly.pdbx_strand_id
1 'polypeptide(L)'
;MKYTVAFILTICVLIGCGQQEQLKAKIFERRDIKGNRLVIRYRYTVDDKVYIDSATVRNIVINSDSITVVIDPSNPGKSIPDIKN
;
A
#
# COMPACT_ATOMS: atom_id res chain seq x y z
N MET A 1 45.88 -16.04 3.99
CA MET A 1 44.88 -15.23 4.74
C MET A 1 44.35 -14.07 3.89
N LYS A 2 43.86 -14.32 2.66
CA LYS A 2 43.32 -13.28 1.75
C LYS A 2 41.89 -13.56 1.27
N TYR A 3 41.36 -14.77 1.54
CA TYR A 3 40.07 -15.23 1.04
C TYR A 3 38.92 -15.09 2.05
N THR A 4 39.22 -14.83 3.33
CA THR A 4 38.22 -14.66 4.40
C THR A 4 37.48 -13.32 4.31
N VAL A 5 38.11 -12.28 3.77
CA VAL A 5 37.48 -10.95 3.60
C VAL A 5 36.43 -10.97 2.49
N ALA A 6 36.65 -11.77 1.44
CA ALA A 6 35.72 -11.88 0.32
C ALA A 6 34.40 -12.57 0.71
N PHE A 7 34.44 -13.49 1.69
CA PHE A 7 33.25 -14.25 2.11
C PHE A 7 32.27 -13.43 2.95
N ILE A 8 32.77 -12.42 3.69
CA ILE A 8 31.93 -11.55 4.52
C ILE A 8 31.15 -10.54 3.65
N LEU A 9 31.72 -10.11 2.52
CA LEU A 9 31.06 -9.13 1.65
C LEU A 9 29.84 -9.70 0.92
N THR A 10 29.76 -11.02 0.72
CA THR A 10 28.66 -11.66 -0.01
C THR A 10 27.38 -11.81 0.85
N ILE A 11 27.51 -11.83 2.18
CA ILE A 11 26.37 -12.06 3.09
C ILE A 11 25.54 -10.77 3.30
N CYS A 12 26.15 -9.58 3.20
CA CYS A 12 25.44 -8.31 3.40
C CYS A 12 24.43 -7.95 2.29
N VAL A 13 24.42 -8.64 1.15
CA VAL A 13 23.54 -8.29 0.02
C VAL A 13 22.11 -8.85 0.18
N LEU A 14 21.87 -9.74 1.15
CA LEU A 14 20.58 -10.44 1.28
C LEU A 14 19.58 -9.83 2.28
N ILE A 15 19.93 -8.74 2.97
CA ILE A 15 19.04 -8.13 3.99
C ILE A 15 18.09 -7.08 3.38
N GLY A 16 18.19 -6.81 2.07
CA GLY A 16 17.33 -5.85 1.36
C GLY A 16 15.94 -6.38 0.99
N CYS A 17 15.25 -7.11 1.87
CA CYS A 17 13.85 -7.49 1.65
C CYS A 17 12.95 -6.43 2.29
N GLY A 18 12.54 -5.44 1.51
CA GLY A 18 11.66 -4.36 1.98
C GLY A 18 10.34 -4.92 2.51
N GLN A 19 10.02 -4.66 3.77
CA GLN A 19 8.69 -4.92 4.32
C GLN A 19 7.69 -3.99 3.64
N GLN A 20 6.70 -4.57 2.96
CA GLN A 20 5.51 -3.83 2.55
C GLN A 20 4.68 -3.53 3.79
N GLU A 21 4.39 -2.25 4.02
CA GLU A 21 3.57 -1.82 5.13
C GLU A 21 2.09 -1.82 4.73
N GLN A 22 1.25 -2.42 5.57
CA GLN A 22 -0.20 -2.41 5.39
C GLN A 22 -0.82 -1.50 6.45
N LEU A 23 -1.72 -0.63 6.02
CA LEU A 23 -2.47 0.20 6.95
C LEU A 23 -3.93 0.36 6.56
N LYS A 24 -4.74 0.86 7.50
CA LYS A 24 -6.15 1.15 7.26
C LYS A 24 -6.31 2.58 6.77
N ALA A 25 -6.85 2.73 5.56
CA ALA A 25 -7.28 4.00 5.01
C ALA A 25 -8.79 4.19 5.23
N LYS A 26 -9.21 5.41 5.57
CA LYS A 26 -10.62 5.76 5.75
C LYS A 26 -11.21 6.25 4.43
N ILE A 27 -12.28 5.61 3.98
CA ILE A 27 -13.06 6.05 2.82
C ILE A 27 -13.87 7.29 3.22
N PHE A 28 -13.86 8.31 2.38
CA PHE A 28 -14.66 9.52 2.60
C PHE A 28 -15.51 9.92 1.38
N GLU A 29 -15.24 9.36 0.20
CA GLU A 29 -16.07 9.55 -0.99
C GLU A 29 -16.26 8.20 -1.71
N ARG A 30 -17.50 7.94 -2.14
CA ARG A 30 -17.87 6.82 -3.00
C ARG A 30 -18.65 7.38 -4.17
N ARG A 31 -18.20 7.11 -5.39
CA ARG A 31 -18.82 7.61 -6.62
C ARG A 31 -19.03 6.46 -7.60
N ASP A 32 -20.28 6.19 -7.92
CA ASP A 32 -20.60 5.20 -8.94
C ASP A 32 -20.12 5.66 -10.31
N ILE A 33 -19.54 4.73 -11.05
CA ILE A 33 -19.18 4.90 -12.46
C ILE A 33 -19.83 3.80 -13.29
N LYS A 34 -20.05 4.08 -14.57
CA LYS A 34 -20.73 3.14 -15.47
C LYS A 34 -20.03 1.78 -15.50
N GLY A 35 -20.82 0.71 -15.65
CA GLY A 35 -20.30 -0.64 -15.84
C GLY A 35 -19.93 -1.37 -14.55
N ASN A 36 -20.76 -1.27 -13.51
CA ASN A 36 -20.59 -1.98 -12.23
C ASN A 36 -19.24 -1.70 -11.56
N ARG A 37 -18.80 -0.44 -11.61
CA ARG A 37 -17.55 0.03 -11.01
C ARG A 37 -17.85 1.18 -10.06
N LEU A 38 -17.01 1.32 -9.05
CA LEU A 38 -17.09 2.36 -8.04
C LEU A 38 -15.72 3.04 -7.93
N VAL A 39 -15.69 4.36 -7.91
CA VAL A 39 -14.52 5.13 -7.50
C VAL A 39 -14.62 5.39 -6.01
N ILE A 40 -13.62 4.95 -5.26
CA ILE A 40 -13.48 5.26 -3.84
C ILE A 40 -12.33 6.24 -3.66
N ARG A 41 -12.54 7.26 -2.84
CA ARG A 41 -11.46 8.14 -2.36
C ARG A 41 -11.28 7.92 -0.88
N TYR A 42 -10.03 7.79 -0.48
CA TYR A 42 -9.66 7.41 0.86
C TYR A 42 -8.45 8.21 1.32
N ARG A 43 -8.32 8.33 2.64
CA ARG A 43 -7.22 9.03 3.30
C ARG A 43 -6.54 8.13 4.31
N TYR A 44 -5.24 8.29 4.44
CA TYR A 44 -4.42 7.57 5.40
C TYR A 44 -3.30 8.46 5.93
N THR A 45 -2.71 8.05 7.04
CA THR A 45 -1.64 8.81 7.70
C THR A 45 -0.38 7.97 7.75
N VAL A 46 0.75 8.55 7.33
CA VAL A 46 2.11 7.99 7.45
C VAL A 46 3.00 9.09 8.01
N ASP A 47 3.76 8.82 9.07
CA ASP A 47 4.66 9.78 9.72
C ASP A 47 4.00 11.15 9.99
N ASP A 48 2.81 11.13 10.60
CA ASP A 48 1.96 12.29 10.89
C ASP A 48 1.49 13.12 9.68
N LYS A 49 1.78 12.67 8.45
CA LYS A 49 1.32 13.28 7.21
C LYS A 49 0.09 12.57 6.67
N VAL A 50 -0.91 13.35 6.28
CA VAL A 50 -2.13 12.81 5.66
C VAL A 50 -1.97 12.75 4.15
N TYR A 51 -2.21 11.57 3.61
CA TYR A 51 -2.23 11.30 2.17
C TYR A 51 -3.66 10.99 1.72
N ILE A 52 -3.96 11.36 0.48
CA ILE A 52 -5.24 11.10 -0.17
C ILE A 52 -4.96 10.40 -1.49
N ASP A 53 -5.65 9.29 -1.71
CA ASP A 53 -5.56 8.53 -2.96
C ASP A 53 -6.96 8.05 -3.37
N SER A 54 -7.06 7.48 -4.56
CA SER A 54 -8.31 6.97 -5.12
C SER A 54 -8.10 5.65 -5.82
N ALA A 55 -9.13 4.82 -5.82
CA ALA A 55 -9.13 3.54 -6.50
C ALA A 55 -10.43 3.31 -7.25
N THR A 56 -10.31 2.68 -8.41
CA THR A 56 -11.47 2.12 -9.12
C THR A 56 -11.61 0.66 -8.76
N VAL A 57 -12.75 0.31 -8.19
CA VAL A 57 -13.06 -1.02 -7.69
C VAL A 57 -14.33 -1.51 -8.38
N ARG A 58 -14.58 -2.82 -8.37
CA ARG A 58 -15.91 -3.31 -8.77
C ARG A 58 -16.95 -2.75 -7.80
N ASN A 59 -18.17 -2.51 -8.26
CA ASN A 59 -19.27 -2.10 -7.40
C ASN A 59 -19.73 -3.31 -6.57
N ILE A 60 -18.88 -3.66 -5.61
CA ILE A 60 -19.16 -4.62 -4.55
C ILE A 60 -19.60 -3.85 -3.32
N VAL A 61 -20.41 -4.49 -2.48
CA VAL A 61 -20.83 -3.89 -1.22
C VAL A 61 -19.61 -3.84 -0.29
N ILE A 62 -19.01 -2.65 -0.13
CA ILE A 62 -17.98 -2.42 0.87
C ILE A 62 -18.67 -2.08 2.19
N ASN A 63 -18.85 -3.09 3.06
CA ASN A 63 -19.52 -2.96 4.36
C ASN A 63 -18.74 -2.14 5.41
N SER A 64 -17.60 -1.54 5.04
CA SER A 64 -16.75 -0.75 5.93
C SER A 64 -16.47 0.63 5.35
N ASP A 65 -16.34 1.63 6.23
CA ASP A 65 -15.81 2.96 5.90
C ASP A 65 -14.28 3.00 5.87
N SER A 66 -13.64 1.83 5.84
CA SER A 66 -12.20 1.70 5.72
C SER A 66 -11.81 0.58 4.77
N ILE A 67 -10.64 0.72 4.15
CA ILE A 67 -10.00 -0.31 3.34
C ILE A 67 -8.58 -0.50 3.83
N THR A 68 -8.02 -1.69 3.63
CA THR A 68 -6.59 -1.91 3.79
C THR A 68 -5.90 -1.40 2.53
N VAL A 69 -4.82 -0.66 2.71
CA VAL A 69 -3.94 -0.24 1.62
C VAL A 69 -2.53 -0.70 1.92
N VAL A 70 -1.84 -1.14 0.88
CA VAL A 70 -0.42 -1.43 0.90
C VAL A 70 0.31 -0.18 0.45
N ILE A 71 1.29 0.25 1.24
CA ILE A 71 2.09 1.43 0.96
C ILE A 71 3.47 1.02 0.47
N ASP A 72 3.97 1.75 -0.52
CA ASP A 72 5.37 1.69 -0.93
C ASP A 72 6.21 2.53 0.05
N PRO A 73 7.11 1.93 0.85
CA PRO A 73 7.95 2.68 1.79
C PRO A 73 8.83 3.72 1.08
N SER A 74 9.15 3.50 -0.19
CA SER A 74 9.95 4.43 -1.01
C SER A 74 9.13 5.62 -1.52
N ASN A 75 7.80 5.50 -1.52
CA ASN A 75 6.88 6.54 -1.97
C ASN A 75 5.53 6.42 -1.21
N PRO A 76 5.43 7.01 0.00
CA PRO A 76 4.23 6.91 0.82
C PRO A 76 3.00 7.61 0.23
N GLY A 77 3.16 8.40 -0.85
CA GLY A 77 2.03 8.95 -1.61
C GLY A 77 1.42 7.97 -2.61
N LYS A 78 2.01 6.79 -2.81
CA LYS A 78 1.51 5.74 -3.69
C LYS A 78 0.97 4.60 -2.85
N SER A 79 -0.32 4.30 -3.03
CA SER A 79 -0.97 3.21 -2.32
C SER A 79 -1.67 2.24 -3.26
N ILE A 80 -1.78 0.98 -2.83
CA ILE A 80 -2.52 -0.06 -3.55
C ILE A 80 -3.62 -0.58 -2.62
N PRO A 81 -4.90 -0.47 -3.00
CA PRO A 81 -6.00 -1.00 -2.19
C PRO A 81 -5.98 -2.54 -2.18
N ASP A 82 -5.92 -3.15 -0.99
CA ASP A 82 -6.12 -4.59 -0.81
C ASP A 82 -7.59 -4.86 -0.50
N ILE A 83 -8.39 -4.97 -1.57
CA ILE A 83 -9.82 -5.29 -1.48
C ILE A 83 -9.97 -6.76 -1.81
N LYS A 84 -10.02 -7.58 -0.76
CA LYS A 84 -10.31 -9.01 -0.87
C LYS A 84 -11.78 -9.17 -1.27
N ASN A 85 -12.02 -9.86 -2.39
CA ASN A 85 -13.36 -10.30 -2.82
C ASN A 85 -13.93 -11.33 -1.86
#